data_AF-A0A7S0L4Q4-F1
#
_entry.id   AF-A0A7S0L4Q4-F1
#
_cell.length_a   1.000
_cell.length_b   1.000
_cell.length_c   1.000
_cell.angle_alpha   90.00
_cell.angle_beta   90.00
_cell.angle_gamma   90.00
#
_symmetry.space_group_name_H-M   'P 1'
#
loop_
_entity.id
_entity.type
_entity.pdbx_description
1 polymer ?
#
loop_
_entity_poly.entity_id
_entity_poly.type
_entity_poly.pdbx_seq_one_letter_code
_entity_poly.pdbx_strand_id
1 'polypeptide(L)'
;MLLPVLLMAASLGMLAYSAFVAMLFISAGALQLGRTGFGHILLSGWQEAVLLGFCIASVWVMVFVRHLQYCTIGGAVSQWYFKRSEQGLSPVMTALSTTLRYHAGSVALGSFLITLLKLVRWAFLFLRRRTKSLTKRCPSSGCDSRFATMMCCYIEMCLSCFEKCLRALCRYAYTQLMISGHPFCKSAGEAFAVLTANLA
;
A
#
# COMPACT_ATOMS: atom_id res chain seq x y z
N MET A 1 -8.30 -4.59 -23.31
CA MET A 1 -9.04 -4.07 -22.13
C MET A 1 -9.03 -5.01 -20.92
N LEU A 2 -8.68 -6.29 -21.05
CA LEU A 2 -8.66 -7.24 -19.92
C LEU A 2 -7.50 -7.05 -18.92
N LEU A 3 -6.40 -6.39 -19.29
CA LEU A 3 -5.21 -6.32 -18.43
C LEU A 3 -5.47 -5.73 -17.02
N PRO A 4 -6.19 -4.61 -16.83
CA PRO A 4 -6.44 -4.08 -15.49
C PRO A 4 -7.24 -5.06 -14.62
N VAL A 5 -8.21 -5.77 -15.23
CA VAL A 5 -9.00 -6.81 -14.56
C VAL A 5 -8.11 -8.00 -14.20
N LEU A 6 -7.23 -8.43 -15.11
CA LEU A 6 -6.25 -9.49 -14.84
C LEU A 6 -5.30 -9.11 -13.72
N LEU A 7 -4.80 -7.87 -13.68
CA LEU A 7 -3.95 -7.38 -12.59
C LEU A 7 -4.71 -7.30 -11.26
N MET A 8 -6.02 -7.05 -11.29
CA MET A 8 -6.86 -7.06 -10.09
C MET A 8 -7.10 -8.49 -9.60
N ALA A 9 -7.38 -9.44 -10.49
CA ALA A 9 -7.46 -10.86 -10.16
C ALA A 9 -6.13 -11.40 -9.63
N ALA A 10 -5.01 -11.00 -10.25
CA ALA A 10 -3.67 -11.32 -9.77
C ALA A 10 -3.44 -10.78 -8.36
N SER A 11 -3.88 -9.56 -8.05
CA SER A 11 -3.74 -9.00 -6.70
C SER A 11 -4.50 -9.79 -5.63
N LEU A 12 -5.70 -10.32 -5.96
CA LEU A 12 -6.45 -11.22 -5.09
C LEU A 12 -5.77 -12.58 -4.94
N GLY A 13 -5.26 -13.15 -6.03
CA GLY A 13 -4.47 -14.38 -6.00
C GLY A 13 -3.20 -14.23 -5.15
N MET A 14 -2.50 -13.10 -5.25
CA MET A 14 -1.33 -12.80 -4.43
C MET A 14 -1.68 -12.68 -2.94
N LEU A 15 -2.84 -12.10 -2.61
CA LEU A 15 -3.33 -12.05 -1.23
C LEU A 15 -3.61 -13.46 -0.70
N ALA A 16 -4.32 -14.29 -1.46
CA ALA A 16 -4.60 -15.67 -1.08
C ALA A 16 -3.31 -16.50 -0.91
N TYR A 17 -2.38 -16.35 -1.85
CA TYR A 17 -1.07 -17.01 -1.79
C TYR A 17 -0.26 -16.56 -0.57
N SER A 18 -0.19 -15.25 -0.30
CA SER A 18 0.52 -14.74 0.88
C SER A 18 -0.11 -15.22 2.19
N ALA A 19 -1.45 -15.28 2.28
CA ALA A 19 -2.12 -15.85 3.44
C ALA A 19 -1.78 -17.34 3.61
N PHE A 20 -1.76 -18.11 2.53
CA PHE A 20 -1.37 -19.51 2.55
C PHE A 20 0.07 -19.71 3.03
N VAL A 21 1.03 -18.97 2.48
CA VAL A 21 2.43 -19.02 2.91
C VAL A 21 2.59 -18.62 4.38
N ALA A 22 1.88 -17.58 4.83
CA ALA A 22 1.90 -17.17 6.22
C ALA A 22 1.37 -18.27 7.16
N MET A 23 0.30 -18.97 6.77
CA MET A 23 -0.22 -20.13 7.53
C MET A 23 0.78 -21.28 7.60
N LEU A 24 1.45 -21.61 6.50
CA LEU A 24 2.51 -22.62 6.49
C LEU A 24 3.67 -22.24 7.42
N PHE A 25 4.05 -20.96 7.42
CA PHE A 25 5.13 -20.46 8.27
C PHE A 25 4.77 -20.54 9.76
N ILE A 26 3.52 -20.22 10.13
CA ILE A 26 3.02 -20.37 11.49
C ILE A 26 2.98 -21.85 11.90
N SER A 27 2.61 -22.75 10.98
CA SER A 27 2.58 -24.20 11.23
C SER A 27 3.96 -24.80 11.50
N ALA A 28 5.03 -24.14 11.09
CA ALA A 28 6.41 -24.55 11.40
C ALA A 28 6.87 -24.12 12.81
N GLY A 29 6.02 -23.42 13.58
CA GLY A 29 6.29 -23.05 14.96
C GLY A 29 6.31 -24.27 15.89
N ALA A 30 7.09 -24.19 16.97
CA ALA A 30 7.17 -25.28 17.94
C ALA A 30 5.89 -25.34 18.77
N LEU A 31 5.32 -26.54 18.91
CA LEU A 31 4.15 -26.77 19.75
C LEU A 31 4.60 -26.95 21.20
N GLN A 32 4.23 -26.04 22.09
CA GLN A 32 4.37 -26.26 23.53
C GLN A 32 3.04 -26.71 24.12
N LEU A 33 3.04 -27.90 24.71
CA LEU A 33 1.88 -28.45 25.41
C LEU A 33 1.71 -27.70 26.73
N GLY A 34 0.60 -26.95 26.85
CA GLY A 34 0.24 -26.31 28.12
C GLY A 34 -0.16 -27.33 29.16
N ARG A 35 0.09 -27.03 30.44
CA ARG A 35 -0.24 -27.88 31.60
C ARG A 35 -1.75 -28.20 31.71
N THR A 36 -2.60 -27.48 30.98
CA THR A 36 -4.06 -27.60 30.91
C THR A 36 -4.57 -28.31 29.65
N GLY A 37 -3.70 -28.94 28.85
CA GLY A 37 -4.09 -29.73 27.67
C GLY A 37 -4.27 -28.93 26.36
N PHE A 38 -4.27 -27.60 26.42
CA PHE A 38 -4.22 -26.75 25.23
C PHE A 38 -2.77 -26.43 24.86
N GLY A 39 -2.37 -26.79 23.63
CA GLY A 39 -1.07 -26.42 23.08
C GLY A 39 -1.11 -25.01 22.49
N HIS A 40 -0.06 -24.21 22.74
CA HIS A 40 0.14 -22.93 22.05
C HIS A 40 1.34 -23.05 21.12
N ILE A 41 1.24 -22.43 19.94
CA ILE A 41 2.34 -22.34 18.99
C ILE A 41 3.26 -21.22 19.47
N LEU A 42 4.50 -21.57 19.80
CA LEU A 42 5.55 -20.62 20.14
C LEU A 42 6.43 -20.41 18.91
N LEU A 43 6.34 -19.21 18.35
CA LEU A 43 7.29 -18.74 17.35
C LEU A 43 8.51 -18.17 18.06
N SER A 44 9.70 -18.46 17.54
CA SER A 44 10.92 -17.76 17.95
C SER A 44 10.88 -16.30 17.48
N GLY A 45 11.60 -15.41 18.16
CA GLY A 45 11.63 -13.98 17.78
C GLY A 45 12.09 -13.74 16.33
N TRP A 46 12.99 -14.59 15.81
CA TRP A 46 13.37 -14.56 14.40
C TRP A 46 12.22 -14.94 13.46
N GLN A 47 11.48 -16.00 13.78
CA GLN A 47 10.30 -16.41 13.00
C GLN A 47 9.22 -15.33 13.01
N GLU A 48 8.97 -14.68 14.16
CA GLU A 48 8.04 -13.54 14.22
C GLU A 48 8.49 -12.38 13.32
N ALA A 49 9.78 -12.03 13.34
CA ALA A 49 10.32 -10.96 12.51
C ALA A 49 10.23 -11.28 11.02
N VAL A 50 10.54 -12.52 10.61
CA VAL A 50 10.42 -12.98 9.22
C VAL A 50 8.95 -12.95 8.76
N LEU A 51 8.03 -13.44 9.59
CA LEU A 51 6.60 -13.43 9.29
C LEU A 51 6.06 -11.99 9.14
N LEU A 52 6.49 -11.08 10.01
CA LEU A 52 6.13 -9.67 9.93
C LEU A 52 6.68 -9.02 8.65
N GLY A 53 7.96 -9.26 8.34
CA GLY A 53 8.59 -8.78 7.11
C GLY A 53 7.89 -9.29 5.85
N PHE A 54 7.52 -10.58 5.82
CA PHE A 54 6.77 -11.18 4.73
C PHE A 54 5.37 -10.55 4.55
N CYS A 55 4.64 -10.31 5.65
CA CYS A 55 3.35 -9.63 5.60
C CYS A 55 3.49 -8.20 5.06
N ILE A 56 4.49 -7.45 5.52
CA ILE A 56 4.76 -6.08 5.06
C ILE A 56 5.10 -6.06 3.57
N ALA A 57 5.99 -6.96 3.13
CA ALA A 57 6.37 -7.08 1.72
C ALA A 57 5.16 -7.45 0.85
N SER A 58 4.31 -8.36 1.31
CA SER A 58 3.08 -8.75 0.61
C SER A 58 2.13 -7.57 0.43
N VAL A 59 1.94 -6.76 1.47
CA VAL A 59 1.13 -5.53 1.40
C VAL A 59 1.75 -4.54 0.40
N TRP A 60 3.06 -4.35 0.44
CA TRP A 60 3.74 -3.46 -0.48
C TRP A 60 3.58 -3.89 -1.94
N VAL A 61 3.77 -5.18 -2.24
CA VAL A 61 3.60 -5.72 -3.59
C VAL A 61 2.16 -5.51 -4.10
N MET A 62 1.15 -5.69 -3.27
CA MET A 62 -0.25 -5.40 -3.65
C MET A 62 -0.49 -3.92 -3.96
N VAL A 63 0.16 -3.01 -3.22
CA VAL A 63 0.09 -1.56 -3.51
C VAL A 63 0.87 -1.23 -4.78
N PHE A 64 2.01 -1.88 -5.01
CA PHE A 64 2.82 -1.74 -6.22
C PHE A 64 2.05 -2.14 -7.47
N VAL A 65 1.39 -3.31 -7.49
CA VAL A 65 0.55 -3.76 -8.61
C VAL A 65 -0.55 -2.75 -8.91
N ARG A 66 -1.15 -2.15 -7.88
CA ARG A 66 -2.18 -1.11 -8.05
C ARG A 66 -1.63 0.19 -8.65
N HIS A 67 -0.42 0.59 -8.26
CA HIS A 67 0.23 1.75 -8.84
C HIS A 67 0.68 1.49 -10.30
N LEU A 68 1.12 0.26 -10.60
CA LEU A 68 1.35 -0.19 -11.98
C LEU A 68 0.08 -0.08 -12.82
N GLN A 69 -1.09 -0.45 -12.29
CA GLN A 69 -2.37 -0.28 -12.99
C GLN A 69 -2.65 1.19 -13.30
N TYR A 70 -2.47 2.10 -12.33
CA TYR A 70 -2.66 3.54 -12.58
C TYR A 70 -1.76 4.06 -13.70
N CYS A 71 -0.48 3.69 -13.66
CA CYS A 71 0.50 4.09 -14.67
C CYS A 71 0.18 3.47 -16.05
N THR A 72 -0.19 2.19 -16.09
CA THR A 72 -0.54 1.48 -17.33
C THR A 72 -1.79 2.04 -17.99
N ILE A 73 -2.83 2.36 -17.21
CA ILE A 73 -4.05 2.99 -17.73
C ILE A 73 -3.75 4.38 -18.26
N GLY A 74 -3.04 5.21 -17.47
CA GLY A 74 -2.63 6.55 -17.90
C GLY A 74 -1.79 6.53 -19.17
N GLY A 75 -0.85 5.59 -19.27
CA GLY A 75 0.00 5.39 -20.44
C GLY A 75 -0.75 4.86 -21.66
N ALA A 76 -1.68 3.93 -21.49
CA ALA A 76 -2.48 3.41 -22.59
C ALA A 76 -3.38 4.51 -23.17
N VAL A 77 -3.97 5.34 -22.31
CA VAL A 77 -4.80 6.48 -22.71
C VAL A 77 -3.95 7.56 -23.39
N SER A 78 -2.78 7.90 -22.85
CA SER A 78 -1.90 8.89 -23.47
C SER A 78 -1.39 8.42 -24.84
N GLN A 79 -0.99 7.15 -24.97
CA GLN A 79 -0.58 6.57 -26.25
C GLN A 79 -1.73 6.55 -27.25
N TRP A 80 -2.93 6.12 -26.85
CA TRP A 80 -4.09 6.12 -27.75
C TRP A 80 -4.47 7.54 -28.21
N TYR A 81 -4.41 8.53 -27.32
CA TYR A 81 -4.77 9.91 -27.64
C TYR A 81 -3.72 10.62 -28.51
N PHE A 82 -2.43 10.48 -28.17
CA PHE A 82 -1.34 11.24 -28.82
C PHE A 82 -0.62 10.48 -29.95
N LYS A 83 -0.64 9.14 -29.99
CA LYS A 83 0.09 8.32 -30.98
C LYS A 83 -0.84 7.47 -31.83
N ARG A 84 -1.62 8.13 -32.69
CA ARG A 84 -2.71 7.50 -33.48
C ARG A 84 -2.24 6.60 -34.65
N SER A 85 -0.97 6.69 -35.07
CA SER A 85 -0.45 6.07 -36.32
C SER A 85 0.38 4.78 -36.16
N GLU A 86 0.80 4.37 -34.95
CA GLU A 86 1.61 3.16 -34.74
C GLU A 86 0.79 2.01 -34.14
N GLN A 87 0.04 1.29 -34.98
CA GLN A 87 -0.98 0.30 -34.56
C GLN A 87 -0.49 -1.16 -34.54
N GLY A 88 0.76 -1.42 -34.15
CA GLY A 88 1.32 -2.79 -34.12
C GLY A 88 1.05 -3.61 -32.86
N LEU A 89 0.83 -2.96 -31.70
CA LEU A 89 0.67 -3.59 -30.39
C LEU A 89 -0.52 -2.98 -29.62
N SER A 90 -1.16 -3.77 -28.74
CA SER A 90 -2.18 -3.23 -27.84
C SER A 90 -1.59 -2.09 -27.00
N PRO A 91 -2.15 -0.86 -27.02
CA PRO A 91 -1.61 0.29 -26.27
C PRO A 91 -1.43 0.00 -24.78
N VAL A 92 -2.21 -0.93 -24.26
CA VAL A 92 -2.14 -1.40 -22.88
C VAL A 92 -0.89 -2.26 -22.60
N MET A 93 -0.51 -3.13 -23.55
CA MET A 93 0.72 -3.94 -23.45
C MET A 93 1.96 -3.08 -23.63
N THR A 94 1.92 -2.15 -24.59
CA THR A 94 3.01 -1.20 -24.80
C THR A 94 3.21 -0.33 -23.57
N ALA A 95 2.14 0.26 -23.02
CA ALA A 95 2.21 1.05 -21.81
C ALA A 95 2.75 0.25 -20.62
N LEU A 96 2.26 -0.98 -20.39
CA LEU A 96 2.76 -1.83 -19.31
C LEU A 96 4.26 -2.10 -19.46
N SER A 97 4.72 -2.47 -20.66
CA SER A 97 6.12 -2.75 -20.96
C SER A 97 7.00 -1.51 -20.73
N THR A 98 6.57 -0.35 -21.23
CA THR A 98 7.24 0.94 -20.99
C THR A 98 7.31 1.27 -19.50
N THR A 99 6.20 1.10 -18.77
CA THR A 99 6.18 1.34 -17.33
C THR A 99 7.17 0.42 -16.60
N LEU A 100 7.19 -0.87 -16.91
CA LEU A 100 8.09 -1.82 -16.25
C LEU A 100 9.57 -1.58 -16.61
N ARG A 101 9.86 -1.20 -17.86
CA ARG A 101 11.25 -0.99 -18.32
C ARG A 101 11.84 0.34 -17.87
N TYR A 102 11.05 1.42 -17.86
CA TYR A 102 11.57 2.78 -17.67
C TYR A 102 11.08 3.46 -16.38
N HIS A 103 9.94 3.02 -15.83
CA HIS A 103 9.29 3.72 -14.73
C HIS A 103 9.01 2.86 -13.50
N ALA A 104 9.47 1.61 -13.48
CA ALA A 104 9.26 0.69 -12.36
C ALA A 104 9.81 1.26 -11.04
N GLY A 105 10.97 1.92 -11.07
CA GLY A 105 11.55 2.57 -9.89
C GLY A 105 10.66 3.66 -9.29
N SER A 106 10.10 4.54 -10.14
CA SER A 106 9.13 5.58 -9.75
C SER A 106 7.86 4.99 -9.12
N VAL A 107 7.36 3.89 -9.72
CA VAL A 107 6.18 3.18 -9.23
C VAL A 107 6.47 2.47 -7.90
N ALA A 108 7.64 1.84 -7.78
CA ALA A 108 8.13 1.18 -6.57
C ALA A 108 8.26 2.18 -5.42
N LEU A 109 8.89 3.33 -5.64
CA LEU A 109 9.07 4.37 -4.63
C LEU A 109 7.71 4.92 -4.14
N GLY A 110 6.82 5.30 -5.06
CA GLY A 110 5.52 5.85 -4.68
C GLY A 110 4.61 4.83 -3.98
N SER A 111 4.64 3.56 -4.41
CA SER A 111 3.88 2.49 -3.74
C SER A 111 4.46 2.13 -2.36
N PHE A 112 5.78 2.18 -2.21
CA PHE A 112 6.45 1.97 -0.94
C PHE A 112 6.07 3.06 0.07
N LEU A 113 6.10 4.33 -0.33
CA LEU A 113 5.74 5.44 0.54
C LEU A 113 4.28 5.37 1.02
N ILE A 114 3.35 5.01 0.11
CA ILE A 114 1.95 4.77 0.49
C ILE A 114 1.82 3.59 1.46
N THR A 115 2.58 2.53 1.24
CA THR A 115 2.58 1.36 2.13
C THR A 115 3.10 1.72 3.52
N LEU A 116 4.19 2.49 3.60
CA LEU A 116 4.74 2.96 4.86
C LEU A 116 3.69 3.75 5.67
N LEU A 117 2.98 4.68 5.04
CA LEU A 117 1.90 5.43 5.71
C LEU A 117 0.77 4.52 6.20
N LYS A 118 0.41 3.49 5.44
CA LYS A 118 -0.58 2.49 5.88
C LYS A 118 -0.12 1.74 7.12
N LEU A 119 1.14 1.33 7.16
CA LEU A 119 1.73 0.63 8.30
C LEU A 119 1.72 1.51 9.55
N VAL A 120 2.15 2.78 9.42
CA VAL A 120 2.09 3.74 10.54
C VAL A 120 0.65 3.89 11.04
N ARG A 121 -0.34 4.05 10.14
CA ARG A 121 -1.75 4.13 10.54
C ARG A 121 -2.25 2.88 11.24
N TRP A 122 -1.88 1.69 10.77
CA TRP A 122 -2.25 0.43 11.41
C TRP A 122 -1.62 0.28 12.79
N ALA A 123 -0.39 0.74 12.98
CA ALA A 123 0.26 0.78 14.28
C ALA A 123 -0.51 1.68 15.27
N PHE A 124 -0.88 2.90 14.87
CA PHE A 124 -1.72 3.78 15.70
C PHE A 124 -3.08 3.16 16.02
N LEU A 125 -3.72 2.51 15.04
CA LEU A 125 -4.98 1.81 15.24
C LEU A 125 -4.86 0.67 16.24
N PHE A 126 -3.76 -0.09 16.17
CA PHE A 126 -3.44 -1.16 17.09
C PHE A 126 -3.24 -0.65 18.52
N LEU A 127 -2.44 0.41 18.69
CA LEU A 127 -2.23 1.06 19.98
C LEU A 127 -3.56 1.56 20.57
N ARG A 128 -4.40 2.22 19.76
CA ARG A 128 -5.72 2.69 20.21
C ARG A 128 -6.61 1.54 20.68
N ARG A 129 -6.61 0.40 19.98
CA ARG A 129 -7.39 -0.79 20.38
C ARG A 129 -6.89 -1.38 21.69
N ARG A 130 -5.57 -1.45 21.88
CA ARG A 130 -4.93 -1.89 23.13
C ARG A 130 -5.34 -0.97 24.29
N THR A 131 -5.21 0.35 24.14
CA THR A 131 -5.59 1.30 25.19
C THR A 131 -7.07 1.21 25.53
N LYS A 132 -7.98 1.16 24.54
CA LYS A 132 -9.42 0.98 24.77
C LYS A 132 -9.75 -0.32 25.50
N SER A 133 -9.03 -1.41 25.23
CA SER A 133 -9.25 -2.70 25.91
C SER A 133 -8.83 -2.67 27.39
N LEU A 134 -7.78 -1.91 27.72
CA LEU A 134 -7.29 -1.74 29.09
C LEU A 134 -8.20 -0.83 29.90
N THR A 135 -8.66 0.28 29.32
CA THR A 135 -9.62 1.20 29.98
C THR A 135 -10.96 0.52 30.30
N LYS A 136 -11.40 -0.44 29.48
CA LYS A 136 -12.62 -1.22 29.77
C LYS A 136 -12.47 -2.18 30.95
N ARG A 137 -11.24 -2.62 31.29
CA ARG A 137 -10.98 -3.54 32.41
C ARG A 137 -10.76 -2.82 33.74
N CYS A 138 -10.22 -1.59 33.71
CA CYS A 138 -9.99 -0.77 34.92
C CYS A 138 -10.52 0.65 34.71
N PRO A 139 -11.72 1.00 35.24
CA PRO A 139 -12.32 2.33 35.08
C PRO A 139 -11.65 3.44 35.91
N SER A 140 -10.73 3.09 36.82
CA SER A 140 -10.25 3.96 37.91
C SER A 140 -9.11 4.93 37.55
N SER A 141 -8.54 4.88 36.34
CA SER A 141 -7.47 5.80 35.90
C SER A 141 -8.01 6.85 34.90
N GLY A 142 -8.78 7.81 35.43
CA GLY A 142 -9.76 8.61 34.67
C GLY A 142 -9.27 9.87 33.93
N CYS A 143 -8.07 10.39 34.16
CA CYS A 143 -7.67 11.70 33.61
C CYS A 143 -6.65 11.66 32.46
N ASP A 144 -5.57 10.87 32.56
CA ASP A 144 -4.52 10.84 31.50
C ASP A 144 -4.94 10.10 30.22
N SER A 145 -5.87 9.14 30.32
CA SER A 145 -6.25 8.31 29.17
C SER A 145 -7.07 9.06 28.11
N ARG A 146 -7.79 10.13 28.51
CA ARG A 146 -8.64 10.91 27.59
C ARG A 146 -7.82 11.77 26.63
N PHE A 147 -6.81 12.48 27.14
CA PHE A 147 -5.90 13.29 26.33
C PHE A 147 -5.11 12.43 25.34
N ALA A 148 -4.53 11.32 25.81
CA ALA A 148 -3.81 10.38 24.94
C ALA A 148 -4.70 9.78 23.85
N THR A 149 -5.95 9.45 24.17
CA THR A 149 -6.92 8.92 23.18
C THR A 149 -7.29 9.97 22.14
N MET A 150 -7.53 11.21 22.56
CA MET A 150 -7.83 12.34 21.65
C MET A 150 -6.66 12.62 20.71
N MET A 151 -5.42 12.66 21.23
CA MET A 151 -4.22 12.85 20.41
C MET A 151 -4.02 11.73 19.39
N CYS A 152 -4.23 10.47 19.80
CA CYS A 152 -4.18 9.34 18.86
C CYS A 152 -5.21 9.47 17.73
N CYS A 153 -6.44 9.91 18.04
CA CYS A 153 -7.48 10.15 17.03
C CYS A 153 -7.11 11.29 16.08
N TYR A 154 -6.55 12.39 16.59
CA TYR A 154 -6.09 13.52 15.77
C TYR A 154 -4.97 13.10 14.82
N ILE A 155 -3.95 12.40 15.32
CA ILE A 155 -2.83 11.89 14.51
C ILE A 155 -3.34 10.91 13.44
N GLU A 156 -4.27 10.01 13.78
CA GLU A 156 -4.87 9.09 12.81
C GLU A 156 -5.60 9.85 11.68
N MET A 157 -6.31 10.94 12.02
CA MET A 157 -6.99 11.79 11.04
C MET A 157 -5.98 12.47 10.11
N CYS A 158 -4.92 13.09 10.67
CA CYS A 158 -3.87 13.75 9.91
C CYS A 158 -3.14 12.77 8.97
N LEU A 159 -2.74 11.60 9.48
CA LEU A 159 -2.13 10.55 8.67
C LEU A 159 -3.08 10.02 7.60
N SER A 160 -4.39 9.93 7.89
CA SER A 160 -5.36 9.55 6.88
C SER A 160 -5.51 10.60 5.78
N CYS A 161 -5.44 11.88 6.12
CA CYS A 161 -5.46 12.96 5.15
C CYS A 161 -4.20 12.89 4.29
N PHE A 162 -3.03 12.78 4.92
CA PHE A 162 -1.75 12.68 4.22
C PHE A 162 -1.69 11.48 3.27
N GLU A 163 -2.14 10.29 3.68
CA GLU A 163 -2.21 9.13 2.79
C GLU A 163 -3.11 9.38 1.57
N LYS A 164 -4.27 10.03 1.76
CA LYS A 164 -5.19 10.35 0.66
C LYS A 164 -4.57 11.35 -0.31
N CYS A 165 -3.96 12.42 0.20
CA CYS A 165 -3.28 13.44 -0.59
C CYS A 165 -2.13 12.82 -1.38
N LEU A 166 -1.26 12.05 -0.72
CA LEU A 166 -0.14 11.40 -1.38
C LEU A 166 -0.62 10.41 -2.45
N ARG A 167 -1.68 9.65 -2.18
CA ARG A 167 -2.24 8.73 -3.18
C ARG A 167 -2.78 9.47 -4.40
N ALA A 168 -3.43 10.61 -4.19
CA ALA A 168 -3.89 11.46 -5.28
C ALA A 168 -2.70 12.00 -6.08
N LEU A 169 -1.69 12.54 -5.40
CA LEU A 169 -0.46 13.03 -6.01
C LEU A 169 0.22 11.95 -6.84
N CYS A 170 0.40 10.73 -6.31
CA CYS A 170 0.97 9.61 -7.06
C CYS A 170 0.20 9.33 -8.35
N ARG A 171 -1.15 9.31 -8.31
CA ARG A 171 -1.96 9.06 -9.51
C ARG A 171 -1.73 10.13 -10.59
N TYR A 172 -1.78 11.40 -10.22
CA TYR A 172 -1.55 12.49 -11.18
C TYR A 172 -0.11 12.52 -11.68
N ALA A 173 0.86 12.28 -10.79
CA ALA A 173 2.27 12.17 -11.14
C ALA A 173 2.53 11.05 -12.14
N TYR A 174 1.87 9.88 -12.00
CA TYR A 174 2.03 8.77 -12.95
C TYR A 174 1.44 9.07 -14.31
N THR A 175 0.28 9.74 -14.38
CA THR A 175 -0.28 10.19 -15.66
C THR A 175 0.68 11.17 -16.35
N GLN A 176 1.18 12.17 -15.62
CA GLN A 176 2.11 13.16 -16.16
C GLN A 176 3.45 12.53 -16.57
N LEU A 177 3.93 11.56 -15.80
CA LEU A 177 5.14 10.79 -16.10
C LEU A 177 5.00 10.02 -17.41
N MET A 178 3.82 9.44 -17.71
CA MET A 178 3.59 8.75 -18.99
C MET A 178 3.40 9.69 -20.18
N ILE A 179 3.07 10.97 -19.95
CA ILE A 179 2.96 11.99 -21.00
C ILE A 179 4.33 12.60 -21.29
N SER A 180 5.03 13.08 -20.27
CA SER A 180 6.27 13.84 -20.40
C SER A 180 7.53 12.98 -20.39
N GLY A 181 7.46 11.73 -19.92
CA GLY A 181 8.62 10.83 -19.77
C GLY A 181 9.61 11.24 -18.67
N HIS A 182 9.24 12.20 -17.82
CA HIS A 182 10.09 12.73 -16.75
C HIS A 182 10.14 11.80 -15.51
N PRO A 183 11.20 11.90 -14.68
CA PRO A 183 11.27 11.16 -13.43
C PRO A 183 10.17 11.61 -12.44
N PHE A 184 9.83 10.72 -11.50
CA PHE A 184 8.67 10.89 -10.60
C PHE A 184 8.57 12.25 -9.93
N CYS A 185 9.64 12.74 -9.32
CA CYS A 185 9.60 14.00 -8.56
C CYS A 185 9.26 15.20 -9.45
N LYS A 186 9.79 15.23 -10.68
CA LYS A 186 9.49 16.30 -11.64
C LYS A 186 8.04 16.21 -12.10
N SER A 187 7.58 15.02 -12.48
CA SER A 187 6.19 14.79 -12.88
C SER A 187 5.19 15.05 -11.74
N ALA A 188 5.56 14.78 -10.50
CA ALA A 188 4.74 15.09 -9.32
C ALA A 188 4.61 16.61 -9.11
N GLY A 189 5.70 17.36 -9.29
CA GLY A 189 5.68 18.83 -9.23
C GLY A 189 4.81 19.45 -10.33
N GLU A 190 4.95 18.97 -11.56
CA GLU A 190 4.11 19.40 -12.69
C GLU A 190 2.64 19.08 -12.47
N ALA A 191 2.34 17.85 -12.01
CA ALA A 191 0.98 17.44 -11.68
C ALA A 191 0.37 18.28 -10.56
N PHE A 192 1.17 18.63 -9.54
CA PHE A 192 0.73 19.51 -8.46
C PHE A 192 0.44 20.94 -8.95
N ALA A 193 1.31 21.49 -9.78
CA ALA A 193 1.12 22.82 -10.36
C ALA A 193 -0.17 22.92 -11.20
N VAL A 194 -0.43 21.91 -12.04
CA VAL A 194 -1.68 21.80 -12.80
C VAL A 194 -2.89 21.70 -11.86
N LEU A 195 -2.80 20.88 -10.81
CA LEU A 195 -3.90 20.75 -9.85
C LEU A 195 -4.19 22.08 -9.14
N THR A 196 -3.17 22.80 -8.67
CA THR A 196 -3.35 24.10 -7.99
C THR A 196 -3.87 25.18 -8.92
N ALA A 197 -3.46 25.18 -10.19
CA ALA A 197 -3.93 26.14 -11.18
C ALA A 197 -5.40 25.96 -11.57
N ASN A 198 -5.99 24.78 -11.33
CA ASN A 198 -7.41 24.49 -11.58
C ASN A 198 -8.26 24.55 -10.30
N LEU A 199 -7.64 24.75 -9.13
CA LEU A 199 -8.34 24.96 -7.86
C LEU A 199 -8.47 26.46 -7.51
N ALA A 200 -7.64 27.31 -8.12
CA ALA A 200 -7.71 28.76 -8.07
C ALA A 200 -8.71 29.29 -9.13
#